data_AF-A0A920ANQ0-F1
#
_entry.id   AF-A0A920ANQ0-F1
#
_cell.length_a   1.000
_cell.length_b   1.000
_cell.length_c   1.000
_cell.angle_alpha   90.00
_cell.angle_beta   90.00
_cell.angle_gamma   90.00
#
_symmetry.space_group_name_H-M   'P 1'
#
loop_
_entity.id
_entity.type
_entity.pdbx_description
1 polymer ?
#
loop_
_entity_poly.entity_id
_entity_poly.type
_entity_poly.pdbx_seq_one_letter_code
_entity_poly.pdbx_strand_id
1 'polypeptide(L)'
;MQAGDTCYIREGIYHETIELYETHGKFTSPITFKAYKNENVVLDGTELIKTNWKKYKGDIYKAKIKKDIWQLFVDKKSMTSARWPNGNWYDGSVWDKTKSMAWPEKEKSSYGHHFNKELALINEDLTGAIILVNSGSFKTFKSNVIEHSPNTDNFKYDTKR
;
A
#
# COMPACT_ATOMS: atom_id res chain seq x y z
N MET A 1 4.35 11.26 33.45
CA MET A 1 3.23 10.34 33.76
C MET A 1 3.78 9.16 34.52
N GLN A 2 3.00 8.57 35.41
CA GLN A 2 3.35 7.40 36.22
C GLN A 2 2.33 6.26 36.01
N ALA A 3 2.69 5.06 36.46
CA ALA A 3 1.83 3.87 36.38
C ALA A 3 0.43 4.14 36.97
N GLY A 4 -0.62 3.85 36.19
CA GLY A 4 -2.01 4.12 36.55
C GLY A 4 -2.58 5.42 35.97
N ASP A 5 -1.74 6.33 35.45
CA ASP A 5 -2.20 7.56 34.84
C ASP A 5 -2.97 7.30 33.54
N THR A 6 -3.99 8.14 33.31
CA THR A 6 -4.68 8.23 32.02
C THR A 6 -4.49 9.62 31.43
N CYS A 7 -3.85 9.71 30.27
CA CYS A 7 -3.83 10.91 29.44
C CYS A 7 -5.07 10.92 28.54
N TYR A 8 -5.94 11.90 28.76
CA TYR A 8 -7.07 12.17 27.90
C TYR A 8 -6.66 13.14 26.79
N ILE A 9 -6.67 12.67 25.54
CA ILE A 9 -6.37 13.48 24.37
C ILE A 9 -7.67 14.11 23.88
N ARG A 10 -7.66 15.42 23.64
CA ARG A 10 -8.84 16.17 23.19
C ARG A 10 -9.01 16.07 21.68
N GLU A 11 -10.21 16.40 21.19
CA GLU A 11 -10.53 16.44 19.77
C GLU A 11 -9.48 17.22 18.97
N GLY A 12 -9.01 16.64 17.87
CA GLY A 12 -8.02 17.27 17.02
C GLY A 12 -7.33 16.33 16.05
N ILE A 13 -6.60 16.95 15.11
CA ILE A 13 -5.65 16.28 14.22
C ILE A 13 -4.26 16.70 14.67
N TYR A 14 -3.49 15.75 15.16
CA TYR A 14 -2.17 15.96 15.73
C TYR A 14 -1.12 15.51 14.73
N HIS A 15 -0.41 16.47 14.13
CA HIS A 15 0.73 16.22 13.25
C HIS A 15 2.02 16.63 13.98
N GLU A 16 2.43 15.78 14.91
CA GLU A 16 3.60 16.02 15.77
C GLU A 16 4.27 14.70 16.14
N THR A 17 5.52 14.79 16.57
CA THR A 17 6.23 13.66 17.17
C THR A 17 5.93 13.62 18.66
N ILE A 18 5.33 12.53 19.12
CA ILE A 18 5.09 12.28 20.54
C ILE A 18 6.31 11.56 21.11
N GLU A 19 7.05 12.22 21.99
CA GLU A 19 8.20 11.64 22.68
C GLU A 19 7.82 11.22 24.10
N LEU A 20 8.09 9.96 24.44
CA LEU A 20 7.93 9.42 25.80
C LEU A 20 9.31 9.08 26.35
N TYR A 21 9.68 9.69 27.47
CA TYR A 21 10.94 9.43 28.16
C TYR A 21 10.68 8.74 29.49
N GLU A 22 11.37 7.62 29.76
CA GLU A 22 11.28 6.85 31.01
C GLU A 22 9.84 6.65 31.53
N THR A 23 8.91 6.41 30.62
CA THR A 23 7.47 6.32 30.91
C THR A 23 7.06 4.85 31.02
N HIS A 24 6.97 4.36 32.26
CA HIS A 24 6.75 2.93 32.54
C HIS A 24 5.43 2.68 33.27
N GLY A 25 4.57 1.86 32.66
CA GLY A 25 3.39 1.29 33.32
C GLY A 25 3.70 -0.02 34.04
N LYS A 26 2.71 -0.56 34.76
CA LYS A 26 2.75 -1.93 35.32
C LYS A 26 1.61 -2.74 34.72
N PHE A 27 1.73 -4.07 34.70
CA PHE A 27 0.64 -4.95 34.26
C PHE A 27 -0.70 -4.65 34.97
N THR A 28 -0.64 -4.38 36.28
CA THR A 28 -1.81 -4.02 37.10
C THR A 28 -2.14 -2.51 37.10
N SER A 29 -1.31 -1.67 36.50
CA SER A 29 -1.46 -0.21 36.49
C SER A 29 -0.82 0.37 35.22
N PRO A 30 -1.42 0.14 34.04
CA PRO A 30 -0.88 0.64 32.79
C PRO A 30 -0.98 2.16 32.72
N ILE A 31 -0.14 2.78 31.89
CA ILE A 31 -0.34 4.16 31.46
C ILE A 31 -1.25 4.12 30.24
N THR A 32 -2.36 4.84 30.27
CA THR A 32 -3.36 4.82 29.20
C THR A 32 -3.42 6.15 28.48
N PHE A 33 -3.31 6.13 27.15
CA PHE A 33 -3.64 7.27 26.29
C PHE A 33 -4.96 6.96 25.59
N LYS A 34 -5.95 7.84 25.72
CA LYS A 34 -7.24 7.65 25.03
C LYS A 34 -7.92 8.99 24.75
N ALA A 35 -8.81 8.99 23.77
CA ALA A 35 -9.65 10.16 23.48
C ALA A 35 -10.51 10.54 24.71
N TYR A 36 -10.78 11.83 24.87
CA TYR A 36 -11.67 12.32 25.91
C TYR A 36 -13.14 12.05 25.56
N LYS A 37 -13.81 11.21 26.35
CA LYS A 37 -15.21 10.80 26.11
C LYS A 37 -15.40 10.23 24.69
N ASN A 38 -16.17 10.92 23.86
CA ASN A 38 -16.50 10.55 22.48
C ASN A 38 -15.82 11.48 21.46
N GLU A 39 -14.83 12.27 21.89
CA GLU A 39 -14.08 13.15 21.00
C GLU A 39 -13.26 12.35 19.97
N ASN A 40 -13.13 12.88 18.76
CA ASN A 40 -12.36 12.24 17.70
C ASN A 40 -10.92 12.74 17.68
N VAL A 41 -9.98 11.84 17.91
CA VAL A 41 -8.54 12.14 17.94
C VAL A 41 -7.86 11.43 16.78
N VAL A 42 -7.17 12.19 15.94
CA VAL A 42 -6.40 11.65 14.82
C VAL A 42 -4.93 11.99 15.04
N LEU A 43 -4.08 10.95 15.14
CA LEU A 43 -2.64 11.12 15.04
C LEU A 43 -2.27 11.01 13.55
N ASP A 44 -1.90 12.12 12.95
CA ASP A 44 -1.68 12.23 11.51
C ASP A 44 -0.20 12.12 11.17
N GLY A 45 0.23 10.92 10.77
CA GLY A 45 1.58 10.65 10.29
C GLY A 45 1.82 10.99 8.82
N THR A 46 0.86 11.60 8.11
CA THR A 46 1.02 11.92 6.70
C THR A 46 1.86 13.18 6.50
N GLU A 47 2.72 13.18 5.48
CA GLU A 47 3.48 14.37 5.09
C GLU A 47 2.82 15.00 3.86
N LEU A 48 2.44 16.28 3.95
CA LEU A 48 1.87 16.99 2.81
C LEU A 48 2.89 17.08 1.66
N ILE A 49 2.53 16.55 0.49
CA ILE A 49 3.37 16.65 -0.71
C ILE A 49 3.28 18.08 -1.26
N LYS A 50 4.22 18.93 -0.85
CA LYS A 50 4.37 20.31 -1.34
C LYS A 50 4.99 20.32 -2.75
N THR A 51 4.16 20.08 -3.77
CA THR A 51 4.57 20.05 -5.17
C THR A 51 3.49 20.60 -6.09
N ASN A 52 3.85 20.93 -7.33
CA ASN A 52 2.91 21.32 -8.37
C ASN A 52 2.62 20.11 -9.27
N TRP A 53 1.40 19.60 -9.18
CA TRP A 53 0.92 18.56 -10.09
C TRP A 53 0.71 19.13 -11.49
N LYS A 54 1.19 18.42 -12.50
CA LYS A 54 0.97 18.77 -13.90
C LYS A 54 0.15 17.67 -14.56
N LYS A 55 -0.82 18.07 -15.39
CA LYS A 55 -1.57 17.13 -16.22
C LYS A 55 -0.59 16.40 -17.15
N TYR A 56 -0.74 15.08 -17.25
CA TYR A 56 0.05 14.24 -18.14
C TYR A 56 -0.76 13.78 -19.34
N LYS A 57 -1.77 12.91 -19.12
CA LYS A 57 -2.62 12.35 -20.17
C LYS A 57 -3.97 11.95 -19.58
N GLY A 58 -5.08 12.27 -20.26
CA GLY A 58 -6.42 11.98 -19.73
C GLY A 58 -6.58 12.58 -18.33
N ASP A 59 -6.95 11.73 -17.36
CA ASP A 59 -7.08 12.09 -15.95
C ASP A 59 -5.84 11.77 -15.10
N ILE A 60 -4.70 11.51 -15.75
CA ILE A 60 -3.43 11.23 -15.08
C ILE A 60 -2.66 12.53 -14.86
N TYR A 61 -2.26 12.76 -13.62
CA TYR A 61 -1.40 13.86 -13.19
C TYR A 61 -0.07 13.31 -12.68
N LYS A 62 1.00 14.10 -12.82
CA LYS A 62 2.33 13.74 -12.34
C LYS A 62 3.00 14.89 -11.62
N ALA A 63 3.84 14.54 -10.66
CA ALA A 63 4.69 15.47 -9.93
C ALA A 63 6.02 14.80 -9.59
N LYS A 64 7.08 15.60 -9.45
CA LYS A 64 8.35 15.14 -8.88
C LYS A 64 8.29 15.29 -7.37
N ILE A 65 8.61 14.22 -6.65
CA ILE A 65 8.71 14.20 -5.20
C ILE A 65 10.17 13.95 -4.78
N LYS A 66 10.52 14.35 -3.55
CA LYS A 66 11.90 14.28 -3.04
C LYS A 66 12.22 12.97 -2.32
N LYS A 67 11.18 12.29 -1.84
CA LYS A 67 11.25 11.05 -1.05
C LYS A 67 10.41 10.00 -1.77
N ASP A 68 10.88 8.76 -1.75
CA ASP A 68 10.08 7.64 -2.20
C ASP A 68 8.90 7.43 -1.25
N ILE A 69 7.75 7.10 -1.83
CA ILE A 69 6.51 6.84 -1.09
C ILE A 69 5.93 5.50 -1.52
N TRP A 70 5.25 4.83 -0.61
CA TRP A 70 4.52 3.57 -0.87
C TRP A 70 3.03 3.68 -0.55
N GLN A 71 2.58 4.85 -0.08
CA GLN A 71 1.19 5.22 0.13
C GLN A 71 0.97 6.66 -0.34
N LEU A 72 -0.20 6.93 -0.90
CA LEU A 72 -0.63 8.26 -1.31
C LEU A 72 -2.06 8.48 -0.82
N PHE A 73 -2.34 9.65 -0.26
CA PHE A 73 -3.67 10.03 0.18
C PHE A 73 -4.11 11.29 -0.57
N VAL A 74 -5.36 11.30 -1.05
CA VAL A 74 -6.02 12.47 -1.65
C VAL A 74 -7.29 12.73 -0.86
N ASP A 75 -7.48 13.95 -0.37
CA ASP A 75 -8.61 14.32 0.50
C ASP A 75 -8.84 13.34 1.65
N LYS A 76 -7.75 12.95 2.32
CA LYS A 76 -7.71 11.98 3.43
C LYS A 76 -8.15 10.56 3.07
N LYS A 77 -8.29 10.23 1.77
CA LYS A 77 -8.60 8.89 1.29
C LYS A 77 -7.35 8.24 0.70
N SER A 78 -7.07 7.02 1.14
CA SER A 78 -5.96 6.22 0.60
C SER A 78 -6.22 5.91 -0.87
N MET A 79 -5.24 6.23 -1.71
CA MET A 79 -5.23 5.85 -3.12
C MET A 79 -4.73 4.41 -3.25
N THR A 80 -5.22 3.69 -4.26
CA THR A 80 -4.70 2.37 -4.58
C THR A 80 -3.53 2.48 -5.53
N SER A 81 -2.40 1.86 -5.18
CA SER A 81 -1.25 1.73 -6.08
C SER A 81 -1.71 1.12 -7.40
N ALA A 82 -1.20 1.65 -8.51
CA ALA A 82 -1.48 1.09 -9.83
C ALA A 82 -1.13 -0.40 -9.83
N ARG A 83 -2.09 -1.23 -10.21
CA ARG A 83 -1.99 -2.67 -10.10
C ARG A 83 -2.77 -3.35 -11.19
N TRP A 84 -2.35 -4.57 -11.49
CA TRP A 84 -3.11 -5.51 -12.30
C TRP A 84 -3.19 -6.88 -11.60
N PRO A 85 -4.33 -7.58 -11.66
CA PRO A 85 -5.63 -7.07 -12.09
C PRO A 85 -6.11 -5.89 -11.24
N ASN A 86 -7.09 -5.15 -11.76
CA ASN A 86 -7.63 -3.96 -11.09
C ASN A 86 -8.27 -4.35 -9.75
N GLY A 87 -8.04 -3.52 -8.74
CA GLY A 87 -8.69 -3.63 -7.43
C GLY A 87 -8.42 -2.39 -6.62
N ASN A 88 -9.37 -1.99 -5.79
CA ASN A 88 -9.32 -0.74 -5.04
C ASN A 88 -9.56 -0.97 -3.55
N TRP A 89 -9.01 -0.06 -2.73
CA TRP A 89 -9.22 -0.04 -1.28
C TRP A 89 -10.63 0.44 -0.91
N TYR A 90 -11.17 1.40 -1.67
CA TYR A 90 -12.41 2.10 -1.32
C TYR A 90 -13.68 1.27 -1.53
N ASP A 91 -13.70 0.40 -2.54
CA ASP A 91 -14.83 -0.49 -2.85
C ASP A 91 -14.60 -1.93 -2.35
N GLY A 92 -13.45 -2.17 -1.71
CA GLY A 92 -13.06 -3.49 -1.21
C GLY A 92 -12.74 -4.53 -2.29
N SER A 93 -12.73 -4.18 -3.58
CA SER A 93 -12.45 -5.12 -4.68
C SER A 93 -11.04 -5.71 -4.62
N VAL A 94 -10.11 -5.07 -3.90
CA VAL A 94 -8.79 -5.63 -3.54
C VAL A 94 -8.90 -6.98 -2.78
N TRP A 95 -10.02 -7.22 -2.11
CA TRP A 95 -10.30 -8.45 -1.36
C TRP A 95 -11.09 -9.49 -2.17
N ASP A 96 -11.65 -9.08 -3.31
CA ASP A 96 -12.34 -9.99 -4.22
C ASP A 96 -11.33 -10.69 -5.11
N LYS A 97 -11.08 -11.97 -4.81
CA LYS A 97 -10.12 -12.80 -5.54
C LYS A 97 -10.51 -13.02 -7.01
N THR A 98 -11.80 -12.94 -7.33
CA THR A 98 -12.26 -13.14 -8.71
C THR A 98 -12.00 -11.93 -9.60
N LYS A 99 -11.82 -10.74 -9.00
CA LYS A 99 -11.57 -9.49 -9.71
C LYS A 99 -10.11 -9.05 -9.67
N SER A 100 -9.46 -9.27 -8.54
CA SER A 100 -8.17 -8.66 -8.23
C SER A 100 -7.02 -9.67 -8.15
N MET A 101 -7.21 -10.92 -8.55
CA MET A 101 -6.13 -11.89 -8.65
C MET A 101 -6.10 -12.51 -10.05
N ALA A 102 -4.89 -12.70 -10.57
CA ALA A 102 -4.66 -13.40 -11.82
C ALA A 102 -4.09 -14.79 -11.52
N TRP A 103 -4.54 -15.78 -12.29
CA TRP A 103 -4.01 -17.14 -12.24
C TRP A 103 -3.05 -17.37 -13.41
N PRO A 104 -1.93 -18.08 -13.18
CA PRO A 104 -1.06 -18.47 -14.27
C PRO A 104 -1.77 -19.42 -15.23
N GLU A 105 -1.53 -19.26 -16.53
CA GLU A 105 -1.90 -20.22 -17.55
C GLU A 105 -1.21 -21.55 -17.27
N LYS A 106 -2.02 -22.61 -17.12
CA LYS A 106 -1.55 -23.96 -16.85
C LYS A 106 -0.61 -24.41 -17.98
N GLU A 107 0.43 -25.15 -17.63
CA GLU A 107 1.43 -25.74 -18.55
C GLU A 107 2.30 -24.74 -19.33
N LYS A 108 1.98 -23.45 -19.33
CA LYS A 108 2.83 -22.39 -19.91
C LYS A 108 3.71 -21.70 -18.88
N SER A 109 3.15 -21.42 -17.71
CA SER A 109 3.88 -20.70 -16.66
C SER A 109 4.91 -21.60 -15.97
N SER A 110 6.06 -21.02 -15.64
CA SER A 110 7.13 -21.67 -14.89
C SER A 110 7.74 -20.71 -13.86
N TYR A 111 8.56 -21.23 -12.96
CA TYR A 111 9.21 -20.38 -11.96
C TYR A 111 10.13 -19.35 -12.64
N GLY A 112 9.79 -18.06 -12.51
CA GLY A 112 10.47 -16.95 -13.16
C GLY A 112 9.82 -16.45 -14.45
N HIS A 113 8.79 -17.14 -14.97
CA HIS A 113 8.09 -16.76 -16.19
C HIS A 113 6.59 -17.00 -16.06
N HIS A 114 5.84 -15.91 -15.98
CA HIS A 114 4.39 -15.95 -15.79
C HIS A 114 3.66 -15.68 -17.10
N PHE A 115 2.65 -16.50 -17.42
CA PHE A 115 1.75 -16.31 -18.55
C PHE A 115 0.32 -16.11 -18.06
N ASN A 116 -0.37 -15.12 -18.62
CA ASN A 116 -1.81 -14.91 -18.49
C ASN A 116 -2.31 -14.11 -19.70
N LYS A 117 -3.30 -14.63 -20.45
CA LYS A 117 -3.82 -13.99 -21.68
C LYS A 117 -4.34 -12.56 -21.47
N GLU A 118 -4.86 -12.25 -20.28
CA GLU A 118 -5.38 -10.92 -19.96
C GLU A 118 -4.27 -9.86 -19.81
N LEU A 119 -2.99 -10.27 -19.65
CA LEU A 119 -1.86 -9.33 -19.70
C LEU A 119 -1.74 -8.64 -21.05
N ALA A 120 -2.17 -9.28 -22.15
CA ALA A 120 -2.11 -8.71 -23.49
C ALA A 120 -3.00 -7.45 -23.64
N LEU A 121 -3.93 -7.23 -22.70
CA LEU A 121 -4.75 -6.02 -22.63
C LEU A 121 -3.97 -4.80 -22.10
N ILE A 122 -2.80 -5.02 -21.50
CA ILE A 122 -1.96 -3.96 -20.94
C ILE A 122 -1.02 -3.44 -22.03
N ASN A 123 -1.21 -2.19 -22.42
CA ASN A 123 -0.38 -1.51 -23.42
C ASN A 123 0.79 -0.72 -22.80
N GLU A 124 1.26 -1.13 -21.62
CA GLU A 124 2.35 -0.47 -20.92
C GLU A 124 3.42 -1.52 -20.58
N ASP A 125 4.68 -1.10 -20.54
CA ASP A 125 5.76 -1.97 -20.09
C ASP A 125 5.70 -2.09 -18.55
N LEU A 126 5.67 -3.33 -18.07
CA LEU A 126 5.61 -3.66 -16.65
C LEU A 126 6.99 -3.93 -16.05
N THR A 127 8.08 -3.79 -16.82
CA THR A 127 9.45 -3.92 -16.32
C THR A 127 9.68 -2.94 -15.17
N GLY A 128 10.16 -3.47 -14.03
CA GLY A 128 10.29 -2.72 -12.77
C GLY A 128 9.05 -2.75 -11.87
N ALA A 129 7.91 -3.29 -12.31
CA ALA A 129 6.76 -3.55 -11.45
C ALA A 129 7.07 -4.67 -10.44
N ILE A 130 6.25 -4.74 -9.38
CA ILE A 130 6.36 -5.78 -8.35
C ILE A 130 5.28 -6.84 -8.61
N ILE A 131 5.70 -8.10 -8.78
CA ILE A 131 4.78 -9.24 -8.70
C ILE A 131 4.58 -9.62 -7.23
N LEU A 132 3.32 -9.78 -6.83
CA LEU A 132 2.93 -10.34 -5.54
C LEU A 132 2.31 -11.72 -5.76
N VAL A 133 2.95 -12.75 -5.21
CA VAL A 133 2.51 -14.15 -5.34
C VAL A 133 2.02 -14.65 -4.00
N ASN A 134 0.72 -14.90 -3.90
CA ASN A 134 0.13 -15.61 -2.77
C ASN A 134 0.10 -17.10 -3.08
N SER A 135 1.03 -17.86 -2.49
CA SER A 135 1.21 -19.29 -2.78
C SER A 135 1.22 -20.11 -1.50
N GLY A 136 0.21 -20.97 -1.33
CA GLY A 136 -0.03 -21.72 -0.11
C GLY A 136 -0.70 -20.87 0.98
N SER A 137 -1.23 -21.52 2.01
CA SER A 137 -1.93 -20.84 3.11
C SER A 137 -1.01 -19.83 3.81
N PHE A 138 -1.32 -18.54 3.67
CA PHE A 138 -0.67 -17.40 4.32
C PHE A 138 0.81 -17.13 3.96
N LYS A 139 1.27 -17.55 2.78
CA LYS A 139 2.61 -17.17 2.30
C LYS A 139 2.52 -16.22 1.11
N THR A 140 3.10 -15.04 1.28
CA THR A 140 3.22 -14.01 0.24
C THR A 140 4.68 -13.86 -0.15
N PHE A 141 4.95 -13.97 -1.44
CA PHE A 141 6.25 -13.68 -2.04
C PHE A 141 6.14 -12.43 -2.89
N LYS A 142 7.23 -11.67 -2.96
CA LYS A 142 7.35 -10.55 -3.88
C LYS A 142 8.61 -10.71 -4.73
N SER A 143 8.54 -10.26 -5.97
CA SER A 143 9.71 -10.12 -6.84
C SER A 143 9.49 -8.96 -7.80
N ASN A 144 10.54 -8.56 -8.50
CA ASN A 144 10.47 -7.53 -9.53
C ASN A 144 10.31 -8.18 -10.91
N VAL A 145 9.44 -7.61 -11.73
CA VAL A 145 9.36 -7.91 -13.16
C VAL A 145 10.62 -7.36 -13.82
N ILE A 146 11.34 -8.21 -14.55
CA ILE A 146 12.61 -7.88 -15.21
C ILE A 146 12.49 -7.79 -16.73
N GLU A 147 11.42 -8.36 -17.29
CA GLU A 147 11.15 -8.35 -18.74
C GLU A 147 9.64 -8.43 -18.97
N HIS A 148 9.10 -7.44 -19.66
CA HIS A 148 7.74 -7.44 -20.20
C HIS A 148 7.74 -6.64 -21.50
N SER A 149 6.83 -6.97 -22.41
CA SER A 149 6.57 -6.14 -23.60
C SER A 149 5.08 -5.79 -23.63
N PRO A 150 4.72 -4.52 -23.95
CA PRO A 150 3.32 -4.14 -24.11
C PRO A 150 2.55 -5.11 -25.01
N ASN A 151 1.29 -5.37 -24.66
CA ASN A 151 0.39 -6.27 -25.39
C ASN A 151 0.83 -7.74 -25.49
N THR A 152 1.78 -8.18 -24.68
CA THR A 152 2.12 -9.60 -24.56
C THR A 152 1.37 -10.26 -23.39
N ASP A 153 1.20 -11.58 -23.46
CA ASP A 153 0.49 -12.37 -22.46
C ASP A 153 1.41 -12.87 -21.32
N ASN A 154 2.62 -12.31 -21.17
CA ASN A 154 3.60 -12.86 -20.25
C ASN A 154 4.66 -11.85 -19.79
N PHE A 155 5.28 -12.15 -18.66
CA PHE A 155 6.46 -11.43 -18.17
C PHE A 155 7.42 -12.38 -17.45
N LYS A 156 8.69 -11.99 -17.35
CA LYS A 156 9.68 -12.64 -16.49
C LYS A 156 9.91 -11.82 -15.24
N TYR A 157 10.17 -12.50 -14.13
CA TYR A 157 10.46 -11.87 -12.84
C TYR A 157 11.73 -12.45 -12.22
N ASP A 158 12.37 -11.67 -11.36
CA ASP A 158 13.62 -12.08 -10.73
C ASP A 158 13.41 -13.31 -9.83
N THR A 159 14.23 -14.32 -10.04
CA THR A 159 14.23 -15.56 -9.25
C THR A 159 15.36 -15.64 -8.25
N LYS A 160 16.31 -14.71 -8.33
CA LYS A 160 17.40 -14.56 -7.36
C LYS A 160 16.84 -13.94 -6.08
N ARG A 161 17.26 -14.47 -4.94
CA ARG A 161 16.88 -13.99 -3.61
C ARG A 161 18.02 -13.22 -2.98
#